data_AF-A0A836BIH8-F1
#
_entry.id   AF-A0A836BIH8-F1
#
_cell.length_a   1.000
_cell.length_b   1.000
_cell.length_c   1.000
_cell.angle_alpha   90.00
_cell.angle_beta   90.00
_cell.angle_gamma   90.00
#
_symmetry.space_group_name_H-M   'P 1'
#
loop_
_entity.id
_entity.type
_entity.pdbx_description
1 polymer ?
#
loop_
_entity_poly.entity_id
_entity_poly.type
_entity_poly.pdbx_seq_one_letter_code
_entity_poly.pdbx_strand_id
1 'polypeptide(L)'
;MSDKPSAAWYLAPIFLGIIGSAIMWYVLKDEDHPDARKMIRKGWIIGIILTVIDIAWWIPFMLIPFAFMGVDHQQIEQQMGQQTQQRMGQQALQQREQQVPEPIQQQVPAPGFEDVPEMIVESEINCDPSYPTVCIPPWPPDLDCGEIRYVNFEVLQDDPHGFDGDKNGIGCES
;
A
#
# COMPACT_ATOMS: atom_id res chain seq x y z
N MET A 1 -13.14 -24.60 2.89
CA MET A 1 -14.32 -24.31 2.05
C MET A 1 -15.19 -23.33 2.81
N SER A 2 -15.47 -22.15 2.25
CA SER A 2 -16.15 -21.05 2.96
C SER A 2 -17.66 -21.16 2.76
N ASP A 3 -18.35 -21.79 3.70
CA ASP A 3 -19.82 -21.87 3.77
C ASP A 3 -20.41 -20.53 4.22
N LYS A 4 -20.52 -19.58 3.29
CA LYS A 4 -21.41 -18.43 3.46
C LYS A 4 -22.61 -18.66 2.55
N PRO A 5 -23.84 -18.75 3.06
CA PRO A 5 -25.01 -18.82 2.19
C PRO A 5 -24.99 -17.58 1.30
N SER A 6 -24.94 -17.79 -0.01
CA SER A 6 -24.98 -16.68 -0.96
C SER A 6 -26.30 -15.94 -0.74
N ALA A 7 -26.25 -14.61 -0.72
CA ALA A 7 -27.41 -13.73 -0.58
C ALA A 7 -28.46 -13.90 -1.71
N ALA A 8 -28.29 -14.90 -2.59
CA ALA A 8 -29.23 -15.30 -3.62
C ALA A 8 -30.61 -15.68 -3.07
N TRP A 9 -30.73 -16.07 -1.80
CA TRP A 9 -32.03 -16.30 -1.16
C TRP A 9 -32.92 -15.05 -1.09
N TYR A 10 -32.34 -13.84 -1.06
CA TYR A 10 -33.12 -12.59 -1.09
C TYR A 10 -33.70 -12.27 -2.47
N LEU A 11 -33.16 -12.86 -3.54
CA LEU A 11 -33.69 -12.73 -4.89
C LEU A 11 -34.90 -13.65 -5.13
N ALA A 12 -35.07 -14.70 -4.32
CA ALA A 12 -36.17 -15.66 -4.45
C ALA A 12 -37.58 -15.02 -4.43
N PRO A 13 -37.95 -14.14 -3.48
CA PRO A 13 -39.27 -13.51 -3.48
C PRO A 13 -39.50 -12.54 -4.65
N ILE A 14 -38.46 -11.83 -5.10
CA ILE A 14 -38.54 -10.88 -6.23
C ILE A 14 -38.79 -11.62 -7.54
N PHE A 15 -38.07 -12.72 -7.77
CA PHE A 15 -38.28 -13.54 -8.97
C PHE A 15 -39.57 -14.35 -8.89
N LEU A 16 -39.93 -14.94 -7.75
CA LEU A 16 -41.14 -15.76 -7.62
C LEU A 16 -42.44 -14.95 -7.72
N GLY A 17 -42.45 -13.66 -7.37
CA GLY A 17 -43.63 -12.80 -7.50
C GLY A 17 -43.99 -12.51 -8.97
N ILE A 18 -43.02 -12.04 -9.74
CA ILE A 18 -43.23 -11.71 -11.16
C ILE A 18 -43.43 -12.99 -11.98
N ILE A 19 -42.63 -14.03 -11.71
CA ILE A 19 -42.75 -15.33 -12.39
C ILE A 19 -44.09 -15.99 -12.05
N GLY A 20 -44.54 -15.96 -10.79
CA GLY A 20 -45.83 -16.49 -10.37
C GLY A 20 -47.02 -15.78 -11.04
N SER A 21 -46.95 -14.45 -11.17
CA SER A 21 -47.92 -13.65 -11.91
C SER A 21 -47.96 -13.99 -13.40
N ALA A 22 -46.79 -14.22 -14.02
CA ALA A 22 -46.66 -14.62 -15.41
C ALA A 22 -47.16 -16.07 -15.67
N ILE A 23 -46.92 -17.00 -14.73
CA ILE A 23 -47.41 -18.39 -14.82
C ILE A 23 -48.94 -18.41 -14.72
N MET A 24 -49.54 -17.68 -13.78
CA MET A 24 -51.00 -17.59 -13.66
C MET A 24 -51.65 -16.93 -14.89
N TRP A 25 -50.98 -15.95 -15.50
CA TRP A 25 -51.39 -15.39 -16.79
C TRP A 25 -51.34 -16.43 -17.92
N TYR A 26 -50.28 -17.24 -17.96
CA TYR A 26 -50.09 -18.27 -19.00
C TYR A 26 -51.16 -19.36 -18.89
N VAL A 27 -51.51 -19.79 -17.67
CA VAL A 27 -52.55 -20.80 -17.42
C VAL A 27 -53.95 -20.30 -17.84
N LEU A 28 -54.25 -19.02 -17.63
CA LEU A 28 -55.56 -18.42 -17.96
C LEU A 28 -55.66 -17.89 -19.40
N LYS A 29 -54.63 -18.07 -20.23
CA LYS A 29 -54.54 -17.42 -21.55
C LYS A 29 -55.49 -18.02 -22.60
N ASP A 30 -55.78 -19.30 -22.49
CA ASP A 30 -56.48 -20.06 -23.54
C ASP A 30 -57.99 -20.25 -23.26
N GLU A 31 -58.50 -19.75 -22.13
CA GLU A 31 -59.93 -19.81 -21.82
C GLU A 31 -60.66 -18.55 -22.35
N ASP A 32 -61.59 -18.75 -23.30
CA ASP A 32 -62.42 -17.72 -23.93
C ASP A 32 -63.50 -17.12 -22.98
N HIS A 33 -63.10 -16.71 -21.78
CA HIS A 33 -63.98 -15.97 -20.89
C HIS A 33 -64.11 -14.51 -21.38
N PRO A 34 -65.33 -13.98 -21.65
CA PRO A 34 -65.54 -12.64 -22.21
C PRO A 34 -65.00 -11.51 -21.32
N ASP A 35 -64.80 -11.78 -20.04
CA ASP A 35 -64.25 -10.85 -19.04
C ASP A 35 -62.81 -11.16 -18.61
N ALA A 36 -62.15 -12.19 -19.16
CA ALA A 36 -60.79 -12.60 -18.80
C ALA A 36 -59.78 -11.47 -19.00
N ARG A 37 -59.88 -10.73 -20.12
CA ARG A 37 -58.98 -9.59 -20.40
C ARG A 37 -59.09 -8.47 -19.37
N LYS A 38 -60.25 -8.28 -18.76
CA LYS A 38 -60.46 -7.26 -17.72
C LYS A 38 -59.87 -7.73 -16.39
N MET A 39 -60.04 -9.00 -16.04
CA MET A 39 -59.53 -9.59 -14.80
C MET A 39 -58.00 -9.73 -14.84
N ILE A 40 -57.43 -10.14 -15.98
CA ILE A 40 -55.97 -10.20 -16.20
C ILE A 40 -55.35 -8.80 -16.10
N ARG A 41 -55.93 -7.79 -16.76
CA ARG A 41 -55.40 -6.42 -16.71
C ARG A 41 -55.40 -5.87 -15.29
N LYS A 42 -56.48 -6.09 -14.53
CA LYS A 42 -56.57 -5.68 -13.12
C LYS A 42 -55.59 -6.46 -12.24
N GLY A 43 -55.46 -7.76 -12.44
CA GLY A 43 -54.50 -8.60 -11.70
C GLY A 43 -53.06 -8.19 -11.95
N TRP A 44 -52.70 -7.89 -13.20
CA TRP A 44 -51.35 -7.42 -13.55
C TRP A 44 -51.06 -6.03 -12.98
N ILE A 45 -52.03 -5.12 -13.02
CA ILE A 45 -51.91 -3.79 -12.38
C ILE A 45 -51.75 -3.93 -10.87
N ILE A 46 -52.54 -4.75 -10.19
CA ILE A 46 -52.44 -4.96 -8.74
C ILE A 46 -51.09 -5.59 -8.38
N GLY A 47 -50.65 -6.60 -9.13
CA GLY A 47 -49.34 -7.24 -8.92
C GLY A 47 -48.18 -6.25 -9.07
N ILE A 48 -48.19 -5.43 -10.14
CA ILE A 48 -47.19 -4.39 -10.35
C ILE A 48 -47.23 -3.37 -9.21
N ILE A 49 -48.40 -2.86 -8.83
CA ILE A 49 -48.53 -1.87 -7.76
C ILE A 49 -47.97 -2.41 -6.44
N LEU A 50 -48.29 -3.64 -6.05
CA LEU A 50 -47.79 -4.24 -4.81
C LEU A 50 -46.26 -4.41 -4.83
N THR A 51 -45.69 -4.80 -5.97
CA THR A 51 -44.23 -4.93 -6.13
C THR A 51 -43.53 -3.57 -6.11
N VAL A 52 -44.09 -2.56 -6.77
CA VAL A 52 -43.52 -1.20 -6.81
C VAL A 52 -43.57 -0.57 -5.43
N ILE A 53 -44.65 -0.79 -4.66
CA ILE A 53 -44.74 -0.32 -3.28
C ILE A 53 -43.66 -0.98 -2.42
N ASP A 54 -43.50 -2.30 -2.47
CA ASP A 54 -42.45 -2.99 -1.70
C ASP A 54 -41.04 -2.47 -2.04
N ILE A 55 -40.76 -2.34 -3.34
CA ILE A 55 -39.49 -1.80 -3.86
C ILE A 55 -39.29 -0.33 -3.44
N ALA A 56 -40.32 0.51 -3.50
CA ALA A 56 -40.23 1.91 -3.13
C ALA A 56 -39.92 2.13 -1.64
N TRP A 57 -40.23 1.15 -0.79
CA TRP A 57 -39.93 1.17 0.64
C TRP A 57 -38.60 0.47 0.97
N TRP A 58 -38.27 -0.59 0.23
CA TRP A 58 -37.03 -1.36 0.42
C TRP A 58 -35.80 -0.70 -0.21
N ILE A 59 -35.92 -0.08 -1.39
CA ILE A 59 -34.82 0.61 -2.07
C ILE A 59 -34.23 1.72 -1.19
N PRO A 60 -35.01 2.62 -0.56
CA PRO A 60 -34.45 3.60 0.36
C PRO A 60 -33.75 2.93 1.55
N PHE A 61 -34.37 1.94 2.19
CA PHE A 61 -33.77 1.22 3.31
C PHE A 61 -32.42 0.57 2.96
N MET A 62 -32.27 0.12 1.71
CA MET A 62 -31.06 -0.56 1.23
C MET A 62 -30.01 0.41 0.67
N LEU A 63 -30.40 1.48 -0.03
CA LEU A 63 -29.49 2.47 -0.63
C LEU A 63 -29.05 3.57 0.34
N ILE A 64 -29.88 3.93 1.33
CA ILE A 64 -29.54 4.96 2.31
C ILE A 64 -28.22 4.64 3.05
N PRO A 65 -27.99 3.43 3.57
CA PRO A 65 -26.70 3.06 4.17
C PRO A 65 -25.50 3.25 3.22
N PHE A 66 -25.66 2.97 1.93
CA PHE A 66 -24.59 3.17 0.94
C PHE A 66 -24.38 4.65 0.58
N ALA A 67 -25.43 5.47 0.60
CA ALA A 67 -25.33 6.92 0.43
C ALA A 67 -24.64 7.59 1.62
N PHE A 68 -24.78 7.04 2.83
CA PHE A 68 -24.10 7.50 4.04
C PHE A 68 -22.72 6.83 4.27
N MET A 69 -22.45 5.68 3.64
CA MET A 69 -21.10 5.10 3.49
C MET A 69 -20.38 5.65 2.25
N GLY A 70 -20.58 6.93 1.96
CA GLY A 70 -19.66 7.68 1.12
C GLY A 70 -18.29 7.62 1.78
N VAL A 71 -17.43 6.75 1.28
CA VAL A 71 -16.02 6.67 1.65
C VAL A 71 -15.45 8.07 1.45
N ASP A 72 -15.19 8.78 2.54
CA ASP A 72 -14.55 10.10 2.47
C ASP A 72 -13.24 9.94 1.71
N HIS A 73 -13.17 10.45 0.49
CA HIS A 73 -11.97 10.40 -0.35
C HIS A 73 -10.76 11.06 0.35
N GLN A 74 -11.04 11.93 1.31
CA GLN A 74 -10.07 12.54 2.24
C GLN A 74 -9.42 11.52 3.18
N GLN A 75 -10.15 10.48 3.60
CA GLN A 75 -9.65 9.48 4.56
C GLN A 75 -8.66 8.51 3.90
N ILE A 76 -8.82 8.21 2.61
CA ILE A 76 -7.90 7.35 1.85
C ILE A 76 -6.54 8.02 1.67
N GLU A 77 -6.50 9.31 1.31
CA GLU A 77 -5.25 10.04 1.14
C GLU A 77 -4.50 10.25 2.47
N GLN A 78 -5.22 10.54 3.55
CA GLN A 78 -4.60 10.66 4.88
C GLN A 78 -4.07 9.32 5.41
N GLN A 79 -4.76 8.21 5.13
CA GLN A 79 -4.29 6.88 5.52
C GLN A 79 -3.02 6.49 4.78
N MET A 80 -2.90 6.75 3.47
CA MET A 80 -1.67 6.44 2.73
C MET A 80 -0.47 7.29 3.19
N GLY A 81 -0.70 8.57 3.51
CA GLY A 81 0.34 9.44 4.08
C GLY A 81 0.83 8.98 5.46
N GLN A 82 -0.10 8.72 6.38
CA GLN A 82 0.26 8.25 7.73
C GLN A 82 0.86 6.85 7.73
N GLN A 83 0.36 5.94 6.87
CA GLN A 83 0.89 4.59 6.76
C GLN A 83 2.32 4.59 6.20
N THR A 84 2.65 5.46 5.24
CA THR A 84 4.02 5.61 4.72
C THR A 84 4.96 6.12 5.81
N GLN A 85 4.52 7.11 6.60
CA GLN A 85 5.31 7.67 7.68
C GLN A 85 5.53 6.68 8.83
N GLN A 86 4.51 5.88 9.18
CA GLN A 86 4.63 4.79 10.14
C GLN A 86 5.54 3.67 9.63
N ARG A 87 5.45 3.32 8.34
CA ARG A 87 6.27 2.27 7.75
C ARG A 87 7.74 2.66 7.73
N MET A 88 8.06 3.92 7.41
CA MET A 88 9.44 4.43 7.48
C MET A 88 9.94 4.54 8.92
N GLY A 89 9.10 4.98 9.88
CA GLY A 89 9.48 5.00 11.29
C GLY A 89 9.73 3.61 11.86
N GLN A 90 8.90 2.63 11.51
CA GLN A 90 9.10 1.22 11.88
C GLN A 90 10.33 0.62 11.19
N GLN A 91 10.58 0.94 9.93
CA GLN A 91 11.79 0.52 9.23
C GLN A 91 13.05 1.13 9.84
N ALA A 92 13.03 2.41 10.22
CA ALA A 92 14.15 3.07 10.90
C ALA A 92 14.40 2.46 12.30
N LEU A 93 13.36 2.11 13.05
CA LEU A 93 13.51 1.43 14.33
C LEU A 93 13.99 -0.01 14.18
N GLN A 94 13.52 -0.75 13.17
CA GLN A 94 14.01 -2.10 12.86
C GLN A 94 15.45 -2.09 12.35
N GLN A 95 15.81 -1.14 11.49
CA GLN A 95 17.19 -0.95 11.05
C GLN A 95 18.09 -0.59 12.23
N ARG A 96 17.62 0.29 13.13
CA ARG A 96 18.36 0.60 14.36
C ARG A 96 18.52 -0.64 15.24
N GLU A 97 17.53 -1.52 15.33
CA GLU A 97 17.61 -2.77 16.10
C GLU A 97 18.53 -3.80 15.44
N GLN A 98 18.59 -3.86 14.10
CA GLN A 98 19.54 -4.69 13.34
C GLN A 98 20.96 -4.13 13.31
N GLN A 99 21.13 -2.81 13.43
CA GLN A 99 22.42 -2.14 13.53
C GLN A 99 22.90 -1.97 14.98
N VAL A 100 22.16 -2.46 15.99
CA VAL A 100 22.81 -2.74 17.28
C VAL A 100 23.59 -4.04 17.07
N PRO A 101 24.92 -3.99 16.88
CA PRO A 101 25.71 -5.21 16.88
C PRO A 101 25.37 -5.96 18.15
N GLU A 102 25.11 -7.27 18.01
CA GLU A 102 24.93 -8.19 19.12
C GLU A 102 25.93 -7.82 20.23
N PRO A 103 25.50 -7.66 21.50
CA PRO A 103 26.39 -7.22 22.56
C PRO A 103 27.55 -8.21 22.58
N ILE A 104 28.71 -7.77 22.10
CA ILE A 104 29.92 -8.57 22.03
C ILE A 104 30.12 -9.05 23.45
N GLN A 105 29.92 -10.35 23.65
CA GLN A 105 30.26 -11.01 24.89
C GLN A 105 31.75 -10.72 25.09
N GLN A 106 32.04 -9.75 25.96
CA GLN A 106 33.37 -9.43 26.40
C GLN A 106 33.92 -10.66 27.11
N GLN A 107 34.58 -11.53 26.33
CA GLN A 107 35.48 -12.53 26.86
C GLN A 107 36.69 -11.77 27.41
N VAL A 108 36.78 -11.77 28.73
CA VAL A 108 37.90 -11.24 29.50
C VAL A 108 39.16 -12.07 29.15
N PRO A 109 40.32 -11.44 28.90
CA PRO A 109 41.44 -12.07 28.22
C PRO A 109 42.21 -13.07 29.09
N ALA A 110 42.62 -14.19 28.49
CA ALA A 110 43.73 -15.01 28.96
C ALA A 110 45.05 -14.49 28.34
N PRO A 111 46.17 -14.50 29.07
CA PRO A 111 47.40 -13.83 28.66
C PRO A 111 48.23 -14.70 27.71
N GLY A 112 48.91 -14.01 26.80
CA GLY A 112 49.99 -14.53 25.98
C GLY A 112 49.53 -14.87 24.57
N PHE A 113 49.97 -14.09 23.58
CA PHE A 113 50.93 -14.52 22.56
C PHE A 113 51.26 -13.32 21.65
N GLU A 114 52.53 -13.26 21.27
CA GLU A 114 53.25 -12.12 20.70
C GLU A 114 52.80 -11.61 19.31
N ASP A 115 52.95 -10.29 19.13
CA ASP A 115 53.36 -9.52 17.93
C ASP A 115 52.65 -9.73 16.57
N VAL A 116 51.68 -8.86 16.23
CA VAL A 116 51.42 -8.40 14.83
C VAL A 116 50.84 -6.96 14.83
N PRO A 117 51.36 -6.00 14.02
CA PRO A 117 50.79 -4.66 13.90
C PRO A 117 49.62 -4.62 12.89
N GLU A 118 48.57 -3.87 13.26
CA GLU A 118 47.56 -3.14 12.47
C GLU A 118 47.10 -3.69 11.10
N MET A 119 45.78 -3.85 10.89
CA MET A 119 45.06 -3.15 9.80
C MET A 119 43.57 -3.53 9.67
N ILE A 120 42.76 -2.47 9.64
CA ILE A 120 41.47 -2.24 8.94
C ILE A 120 40.34 -3.27 9.09
N VAL A 121 39.35 -2.91 9.92
CA VAL A 121 37.98 -3.40 9.78
C VAL A 121 37.38 -2.70 8.56
N GLU A 122 37.29 -3.44 7.47
CA GLU A 122 36.61 -3.07 6.24
C GLU A 122 35.11 -2.94 6.52
N SER A 123 34.69 -1.74 6.93
CA SER A 123 33.30 -1.30 6.79
C SER A 123 32.93 -1.41 5.32
N GLU A 124 31.75 -1.91 4.97
CA GLU A 124 31.24 -1.88 3.59
C GLU A 124 31.33 -0.45 3.02
N ILE A 125 32.39 -0.14 2.26
CA ILE A 125 32.63 1.23 1.79
C ILE A 125 31.77 1.44 0.53
N ASN A 126 30.58 1.98 0.74
CA ASN A 126 29.82 2.58 -0.35
C ASN A 126 30.56 3.88 -0.75
N CYS A 127 31.28 3.85 -1.88
CA CYS A 127 32.05 5.00 -2.35
C CYS A 127 31.11 6.08 -2.93
N ASP A 128 31.42 7.34 -2.68
CA ASP A 128 30.66 8.47 -3.22
C ASP A 128 30.92 8.63 -4.73
N PRO A 129 29.87 8.77 -5.57
CA PRO A 129 30.03 8.90 -7.02
C PRO A 129 30.74 10.20 -7.44
N SER A 130 30.86 11.18 -6.54
CA SER A 130 31.59 12.43 -6.80
C SER A 130 33.10 12.21 -6.95
N TYR A 131 33.63 11.05 -6.52
CA TYR A 131 35.04 10.69 -6.61
C TYR A 131 35.20 9.38 -7.40
N PRO A 132 35.10 9.40 -8.74
CA PRO A 132 35.03 8.16 -9.55
C PRO A 132 36.33 7.35 -9.57
N THR A 133 37.46 7.97 -9.22
CA THR A 133 38.79 7.35 -9.29
C THR A 133 39.28 6.78 -7.96
N VAL A 134 38.67 7.18 -6.84
CA VAL A 134 39.08 6.80 -5.49
C VAL A 134 37.87 6.49 -4.64
N CYS A 135 37.99 5.51 -3.74
CA CYS A 135 36.88 5.21 -2.84
C CYS A 135 36.93 6.10 -1.59
N ILE A 136 36.02 7.07 -1.52
CA ILE A 136 35.80 7.94 -0.37
C ILE A 136 34.33 7.80 0.04
N PRO A 137 33.99 7.59 1.33
CA PRO A 137 32.60 7.44 1.76
C PRO A 137 31.78 8.74 1.56
N PRO A 138 30.44 8.68 1.44
CA PRO A 138 29.60 9.86 1.31
C PRO A 138 29.57 10.69 2.59
N TRP A 139 29.32 11.99 2.46
CA TRP A 139 29.07 12.90 3.58
C TRP A 139 27.77 12.54 4.31
N PRO A 140 27.68 12.56 5.67
CA PRO A 140 28.73 12.78 6.67
C PRO A 140 29.38 11.47 7.19
N PRO A 141 30.61 11.49 7.76
CA PRO A 141 31.39 12.65 8.25
C PRO A 141 32.06 13.46 7.14
N ASP A 142 32.46 14.69 7.46
CA ASP A 142 33.40 15.47 6.66
C ASP A 142 34.78 14.81 6.69
N LEU A 143 35.43 14.66 5.54
CA LEU A 143 36.80 14.17 5.45
C LEU A 143 37.67 15.23 4.81
N ASP A 144 38.76 15.58 5.48
CA ASP A 144 39.77 16.50 4.93
C ASP A 144 40.87 15.74 4.17
N CYS A 145 41.62 16.45 3.31
CA CYS A 145 42.76 15.89 2.57
C CYS A 145 43.84 15.23 3.45
N GLY A 146 43.93 15.61 4.73
CA GLY A 146 44.86 14.99 5.70
C GLY A 146 44.35 13.69 6.31
N GLU A 147 43.07 13.38 6.16
CA GLU A 147 42.41 12.20 6.73
C GLU A 147 42.30 11.06 5.71
N ILE A 148 42.51 11.36 4.43
CA ILE A 148 42.55 10.39 3.34
C ILE A 148 43.97 10.19 2.83
N ARG A 149 44.22 9.01 2.25
CA ARG A 149 45.53 8.65 1.67
C ARG A 149 45.70 9.06 0.20
N TYR A 150 44.68 9.68 -0.39
CA TYR A 150 44.63 9.98 -1.82
C TYR A 150 44.94 11.46 -2.06
N VAL A 151 45.69 11.75 -3.13
CA VAL A 151 46.05 13.10 -3.58
C VAL A 151 45.91 13.16 -5.10
N ASN A 152 45.65 14.34 -5.65
CA ASN A 152 45.51 14.58 -7.09
C ASN A 152 44.55 13.59 -7.78
N PHE A 153 43.34 13.43 -7.24
CA PHE A 153 42.31 12.56 -7.80
C PHE A 153 41.20 13.37 -8.47
N GLU A 154 40.48 12.74 -9.39
CA GLU A 154 39.37 13.39 -10.10
C GLU A 154 38.20 13.65 -9.15
N VAL A 155 37.72 14.90 -9.12
CA VAL A 155 36.56 15.35 -8.35
C VAL A 155 35.48 15.86 -9.30
N LEU A 156 34.27 15.32 -9.14
CA LEU A 156 33.07 15.81 -9.80
C LEU A 156 32.32 16.76 -8.86
N GLN A 157 31.78 17.85 -9.42
CA GLN A 157 30.87 18.73 -8.69
C GLN A 157 29.55 17.98 -8.41
N ASP A 158 28.93 18.08 -7.24
CA ASP A 158 29.00 19.17 -6.23
C ASP A 158 30.05 19.03 -5.11
N ASP A 159 31.06 18.14 -5.23
CA ASP A 159 32.18 17.96 -4.29
C ASP A 159 31.76 18.01 -2.79
N PRO A 160 31.06 16.98 -2.28
CA PRO A 160 30.45 17.02 -0.95
C PRO A 160 31.42 17.23 0.22
N HIS A 161 32.69 16.81 0.08
CA HIS A 161 33.74 17.00 1.10
C HIS A 161 34.60 18.24 0.82
N GLY A 162 34.42 18.91 -0.31
CA GLY A 162 35.16 20.12 -0.63
C GLY A 162 36.66 19.88 -0.92
N PHE A 163 37.03 18.73 -1.48
CA PHE A 163 38.43 18.43 -1.81
C PHE A 163 38.99 19.29 -2.94
N ASP A 164 38.14 19.82 -3.82
CA ASP A 164 38.44 20.65 -4.98
C ASP A 164 37.98 22.10 -4.75
N GLY A 165 38.76 22.83 -3.95
CA GLY A 165 38.44 24.20 -3.54
C GLY A 165 38.54 25.24 -4.67
N ASP A 166 39.37 25.01 -5.68
CA ASP A 166 39.51 25.91 -6.84
C ASP A 166 38.66 25.51 -8.04
N LYS A 167 37.99 24.34 -7.97
CA LYS A 167 37.03 23.80 -8.93
C LYS A 167 37.64 23.43 -10.27
N ASN A 168 38.90 23.00 -10.25
CA ASN A 168 39.62 22.62 -11.46
C ASN A 168 39.39 21.13 -11.84
N GLY A 169 38.66 20.39 -10.99
CA GLY A 169 38.35 18.97 -11.16
C GLY A 169 39.35 18.02 -10.51
N ILE A 170 40.34 18.54 -9.79
CA ILE A 170 41.38 17.78 -9.09
C ILE A 170 41.32 18.07 -7.59
N GLY A 171 41.07 17.03 -6.80
CA GLY A 171 41.01 17.11 -5.35
C GLY A 171 42.37 16.93 -4.69
N CYS A 172 42.58 17.65 -3.58
CA CYS A 172 43.77 17.52 -2.72
C CYS A 172 45.09 17.65 -3.49
N GLU A 173 45.22 18.74 -4.25
CA GLU A 173 46.46 19.14 -4.91
C GLU A 173 47.51 19.56 -3.87
N SER A 174 48.77 19.13 -4.08
CA SER A 174 49.90 19.38 -3.17
C SER A 174 50.84 20.47 -3.70
#